data_AF-A0A2N7PJ09-F1
#
_entry.id   AF-A0A2N7PJ09-F1
#
_cell.length_a   1.000
_cell.length_b   1.000
_cell.length_c   1.000
_cell.angle_alpha   90.00
_cell.angle_beta   90.00
_cell.angle_gamma   90.00
#
_symmetry.space_group_name_H-M   'P 1'
#
loop_
_entity.id
_entity.type
_entity.pdbx_description
1 polymer ?
#
loop_
_entity_poly.entity_id
_entity_poly.type
_entity_poly.pdbx_seq_one_letter_code
_entity_poly.pdbx_strand_id
1 'polypeptide(L)'
;MRKPIFAGNWKMHFTLRESKEYFEKFLKLLLDIDLSDREVVIAPPYTALYYVSQLIKDTGVILASQNSHFAEKGAFTGEISPLMLKEIGVKYVILGHSERRHIFGEDDELIKRRVEGVYTFGLNPVLCVGETLEQREKGETFSIVEKQVREGLSFLKDPDPDRIVVAYEPVWAIGTGRNATPSQAEEVHGLIREVLAGLYEKERAEKIRILYGGSVTPENVQELIKEPNIDGVLVGGASLDPEKFFKICTVELKKQNTQCKLPDYSQIPEDILEIPKKFKKLVIVGASPKPDRPSYVVMDYFLREGFEVYPVNPAHKEILGREVYPNLESLPEDLNPEVVIIFRRSEEVKPVVEKALRLNPKVIWMQEGIANEEAKALAESKGVKVVMNLCFKKVHQLSKWN
;
A
#
# COMPACT_ATOMS: atom_id res chain seq x y z
N MET A 1 -2.42 2.73 -4.68
CA MET A 1 -2.25 2.08 -3.37
C MET A 1 -3.09 0.82 -3.34
N ARG A 2 -2.64 -0.25 -2.67
CA ARG A 2 -3.48 -1.42 -2.42
C ARG A 2 -4.58 -1.03 -1.42
N LYS A 3 -5.83 -1.43 -1.67
CA LYS A 3 -6.97 -1.11 -0.79
C LYS A 3 -6.81 -1.87 0.54
N PRO A 4 -6.66 -1.19 1.69
CA PRO A 4 -6.38 -1.87 2.95
C PRO A 4 -7.51 -2.78 3.41
N ILE A 5 -7.17 -3.88 4.08
CA ILE A 5 -8.14 -4.80 4.70
C ILE A 5 -8.01 -4.75 6.23
N PHE A 6 -9.11 -4.50 6.92
CA PHE A 6 -9.24 -4.62 8.37
C PHE A 6 -10.10 -5.83 8.68
N ALA A 7 -9.48 -6.97 8.95
CA ALA A 7 -10.16 -8.24 9.18
C ALA A 7 -10.21 -8.58 10.67
N GLY A 8 -11.41 -8.83 11.22
CA GLY A 8 -11.61 -9.34 12.57
C GLY A 8 -11.79 -10.86 12.54
N ASN A 9 -10.83 -11.61 13.08
CA ASN A 9 -10.94 -13.05 13.30
C ASN A 9 -11.46 -13.30 14.73
N TRP A 10 -12.75 -13.62 14.85
CA TRP A 10 -13.37 -13.86 16.16
C TRP A 10 -12.90 -15.16 16.82
N LYS A 11 -12.25 -16.06 16.07
CA LYS A 11 -11.90 -17.41 16.54
C LYS A 11 -13.13 -18.09 17.14
N MET A 12 -12.97 -18.87 18.20
CA MET A 12 -14.07 -19.59 18.86
C MET A 12 -14.79 -18.72 19.90
N HIS A 13 -15.38 -17.60 19.48
CA HIS A 13 -16.19 -16.70 20.32
C HIS A 13 -17.57 -16.42 19.72
N PHE A 14 -18.47 -15.97 20.60
CA PHE A 14 -19.85 -15.57 20.33
C PHE A 14 -20.82 -16.68 19.95
N THR A 15 -21.96 -16.65 20.62
CA THR A 15 -23.23 -17.28 20.23
C THR A 15 -24.00 -16.37 19.26
N LEU A 16 -25.13 -16.85 18.74
CA LEU A 16 -26.01 -16.03 17.89
C LEU A 16 -26.49 -14.75 18.59
N ARG A 17 -26.86 -14.86 19.89
CA ARG A 17 -27.32 -13.70 20.67
C ARG A 17 -26.21 -12.66 20.83
N GLU A 18 -25.02 -13.10 21.21
CA GLU A 18 -23.88 -12.18 21.39
C GLU A 18 -23.43 -11.58 20.05
N SER A 19 -23.51 -12.34 18.96
CA SER A 19 -23.26 -11.81 17.61
C SER A 19 -24.24 -10.69 17.25
N LYS A 20 -25.52 -10.85 17.59
CA LYS A 20 -26.53 -9.80 17.40
C LYS A 20 -26.19 -8.55 18.21
N GLU A 21 -25.90 -8.71 19.50
CA GLU A 21 -25.55 -7.61 20.40
C GLU A 21 -24.27 -6.88 19.94
N TYR A 22 -23.30 -7.61 19.39
CA TYR A 22 -22.10 -7.04 18.78
C TYR A 22 -22.46 -6.14 17.59
N PHE A 23 -23.23 -6.65 16.61
CA PHE A 23 -23.55 -5.90 15.39
C PHE A 23 -24.52 -4.74 15.64
N GLU A 24 -25.42 -4.83 16.62
CA GLU A 24 -26.26 -3.71 17.05
C GLU A 24 -25.44 -2.49 17.52
N LYS A 25 -24.24 -2.73 18.08
CA LYS A 25 -23.31 -1.65 18.46
C LYS A 25 -22.40 -1.27 17.30
N PHE A 26 -21.76 -2.25 16.67
CA PHE A 26 -20.76 -2.02 15.63
C PHE A 26 -21.34 -1.28 14.41
N LEU A 27 -22.52 -1.66 13.93
CA LEU A 27 -23.14 -1.02 12.77
C LEU A 27 -23.61 0.41 13.06
N LYS A 28 -23.99 0.72 14.31
CA LYS A 28 -24.30 2.09 14.72
C LYS A 28 -23.07 2.99 14.65
N LEU A 29 -21.89 2.47 15.00
CA LEU A 29 -20.63 3.20 14.90
C LEU A 29 -20.24 3.43 13.44
N LEU A 30 -20.51 2.46 12.55
CA LEU A 30 -20.15 2.53 11.13
C LEU A 30 -21.10 3.36 10.25
N LEU A 31 -22.28 3.77 10.75
CA LEU A 31 -23.38 4.30 9.93
C LEU A 31 -22.96 5.47 9.01
N ASP A 32 -22.08 6.35 9.49
CA ASP A 32 -21.63 7.55 8.76
C ASP A 32 -20.19 7.43 8.21
N ILE A 33 -19.62 6.22 8.23
CA ILE A 33 -18.25 5.99 7.75
C ILE A 33 -18.27 5.55 6.29
N ASP A 34 -17.59 6.31 5.44
CA ASP A 34 -17.30 5.87 4.08
C ASP A 34 -16.22 4.76 4.10
N LEU A 35 -16.60 3.57 3.65
CA LEU A 35 -15.71 2.42 3.49
C LEU A 35 -15.20 2.25 2.05
N SER A 36 -15.37 3.25 1.18
CA SER A 36 -14.92 3.18 -0.21
C SER A 36 -13.39 2.97 -0.34
N ASP A 37 -12.62 3.47 0.62
CA ASP A 37 -11.15 3.40 0.65
C ASP A 37 -10.57 2.17 1.37
N ARG A 38 -11.39 1.36 2.04
CA ARG A 38 -10.96 0.18 2.81
C ARG A 38 -11.94 -1.00 2.78
N GLU A 39 -11.50 -2.19 3.15
CA GLU A 39 -12.37 -3.34 3.35
C GLU A 39 -12.45 -3.66 4.85
N VAL A 40 -13.67 -3.73 5.40
CA VAL A 40 -13.91 -4.20 6.77
C VAL A 40 -14.45 -5.62 6.68
N VAL A 41 -13.74 -6.58 7.26
CA VAL A 41 -14.01 -8.01 7.13
C VAL A 41 -14.23 -8.62 8.51
N ILE A 42 -15.23 -9.49 8.66
CA ILE A 42 -15.47 -10.26 9.91
C ILE A 42 -15.51 -11.76 9.60
N ALA A 43 -14.75 -12.54 10.37
CA ALA A 43 -14.73 -14.00 10.31
C ALA A 43 -15.32 -14.60 11.61
N PRO A 44 -16.64 -14.86 11.67
CA PRO A 44 -17.27 -15.52 12.81
C PRO A 44 -17.11 -17.05 12.75
N PRO A 45 -17.39 -17.79 13.84
CA PRO A 45 -17.51 -19.24 13.78
C PRO A 45 -18.62 -19.70 12.82
N TYR A 46 -18.49 -20.91 12.28
CA TYR A 46 -19.50 -21.49 11.36
C TYR A 46 -20.92 -21.49 11.93
N THR A 47 -21.07 -21.73 13.23
CA THR A 47 -22.38 -21.75 13.92
C THR A 47 -23.12 -20.42 13.86
N ALA A 48 -22.41 -19.30 13.65
CA ALA A 48 -22.98 -17.96 13.52
C ALA A 48 -22.92 -17.40 12.09
N LEU A 49 -22.20 -18.05 11.18
CA LEU A 49 -21.81 -17.48 9.89
C LEU A 49 -22.99 -17.04 9.01
N TYR A 50 -24.01 -17.90 8.85
CA TYR A 50 -25.22 -17.53 8.10
C TYR A 50 -26.01 -16.43 8.81
N TYR A 51 -26.11 -16.47 10.14
CA TYR A 51 -26.83 -15.44 10.89
C TYR A 51 -26.15 -14.08 10.77
N VAL A 52 -24.82 -14.04 10.87
CA VAL A 52 -24.02 -12.83 10.65
C VAL A 52 -24.18 -12.32 9.22
N SER A 53 -24.25 -13.19 8.20
CA SER A 53 -24.50 -12.76 6.82
C SER A 53 -25.80 -11.98 6.68
N GLN A 54 -26.84 -12.35 7.44
CA GLN A 54 -28.10 -11.61 7.45
C GLN A 54 -28.00 -10.27 8.19
N LEU A 55 -27.23 -10.21 9.29
CA LEU A 55 -27.05 -8.99 10.07
C LEU A 55 -26.27 -7.90 9.32
N ILE A 56 -25.29 -8.29 8.50
CA ILE A 56 -24.40 -7.34 7.81
C ILE A 56 -24.87 -7.00 6.39
N LYS A 57 -26.02 -7.51 5.97
CA LYS A 57 -26.56 -7.25 4.65
C LYS A 57 -26.70 -5.73 4.41
N ASP A 58 -26.23 -5.27 3.26
CA ASP A 58 -26.27 -3.87 2.83
C ASP A 58 -25.48 -2.87 3.73
N THR A 59 -24.58 -3.37 4.59
CA THR A 59 -23.74 -2.51 5.48
C THR A 59 -22.35 -2.17 4.92
N GLY A 60 -21.92 -2.85 3.85
CA GLY A 60 -20.55 -2.76 3.34
C GLY A 60 -19.52 -3.62 4.10
N VAL A 61 -19.88 -4.20 5.25
CA VAL A 61 -19.04 -5.18 5.95
C VAL A 61 -19.02 -6.49 5.16
N ILE A 62 -17.83 -7.09 5.03
CA ILE A 62 -17.59 -8.28 4.23
C ILE A 62 -17.50 -9.51 5.14
N LEU A 63 -18.18 -10.59 4.73
CA LEU A 63 -18.15 -11.86 5.44
C LEU A 63 -16.92 -12.69 5.06
N ALA A 64 -16.27 -13.27 6.07
CA ALA A 64 -15.20 -14.24 5.90
C ALA A 64 -15.47 -15.52 6.70
N SER A 65 -14.81 -16.62 6.32
CA SER A 65 -14.77 -17.85 7.10
C SER A 65 -13.40 -18.05 7.76
N GLN A 66 -13.38 -18.72 8.91
CA GLN A 66 -12.16 -19.04 9.66
C GLN A 66 -11.41 -20.27 9.12
N ASN A 67 -12.05 -21.09 8.28
CA ASN A 67 -11.44 -22.22 7.55
C ASN A 67 -12.33 -22.62 6.35
N SER A 68 -11.88 -23.56 5.52
CA SER A 68 -12.73 -24.31 4.57
C SER A 68 -12.03 -25.58 4.13
N HIS A 69 -12.80 -26.61 3.78
CA HIS A 69 -12.29 -27.80 3.11
C HIS A 69 -11.84 -27.49 1.68
N PHE A 70 -11.01 -28.35 1.09
CA PHE A 70 -10.56 -28.16 -0.30
C PHE A 70 -11.58 -28.66 -1.35
N ALA A 71 -12.41 -29.64 -0.98
CA ALA A 71 -13.34 -30.30 -1.90
C ALA A 71 -14.70 -29.60 -1.98
N GLU A 72 -15.36 -29.75 -3.12
CA GLU A 72 -16.74 -29.29 -3.37
C GLU A 72 -17.76 -29.92 -2.41
N LYS A 73 -17.65 -31.24 -2.21
CA LYS A 73 -18.50 -32.10 -1.36
C LYS A 73 -17.79 -33.44 -1.14
N GLY A 74 -18.24 -34.23 -0.17
CA GLY A 74 -17.74 -35.59 0.03
C GLY A 74 -17.98 -36.13 1.44
N ALA A 75 -17.42 -37.30 1.73
CA ALA A 75 -17.48 -37.95 3.03
C ALA A 75 -16.47 -37.33 4.02
N PHE A 76 -16.71 -36.08 4.40
CA PHE A 76 -15.87 -35.28 5.31
C PHE A 76 -16.72 -34.73 6.47
N THR A 77 -17.24 -35.63 7.31
CA THR A 77 -18.12 -35.25 8.43
C THR A 77 -17.49 -34.17 9.30
N GLY A 78 -18.18 -33.03 9.43
CA GLY A 78 -17.72 -31.87 10.22
C GLY A 78 -16.99 -30.79 9.42
N GLU A 79 -16.58 -31.07 8.19
CA GLU A 79 -15.92 -30.08 7.32
C GLU A 79 -16.95 -29.25 6.52
N ILE A 80 -16.56 -28.02 6.17
CA ILE A 80 -17.39 -27.06 5.42
C ILE A 80 -16.78 -26.81 4.05
N SER A 81 -17.56 -27.03 2.97
CA SER A 81 -17.05 -26.85 1.61
C SER A 81 -17.03 -25.38 1.17
N PRO A 82 -16.17 -25.02 0.21
CA PRO A 82 -16.14 -23.68 -0.35
C PRO A 82 -17.47 -23.25 -0.98
N LEU A 83 -18.25 -24.18 -1.54
CA LEU A 83 -19.55 -23.86 -2.11
C LEU A 83 -20.59 -23.48 -1.06
N MET A 84 -20.60 -24.17 0.11
CA MET A 84 -21.48 -23.80 1.23
C MET A 84 -21.20 -22.38 1.72
N LEU A 85 -19.92 -21.99 1.78
CA LEU A 85 -19.51 -20.65 2.18
C LEU A 85 -19.93 -19.60 1.14
N LYS A 86 -19.72 -19.90 -0.14
CA LYS A 86 -20.08 -19.00 -1.24
C LYS A 86 -21.58 -18.72 -1.30
N GLU A 87 -22.41 -19.74 -1.07
CA GLU A 87 -23.87 -19.61 -1.07
C GLU A 87 -24.37 -18.55 -0.07
N ILE A 88 -23.73 -18.46 1.09
CA ILE A 88 -24.13 -17.51 2.15
C ILE A 88 -23.40 -16.16 2.08
N GLY A 89 -22.67 -15.89 0.98
CA GLY A 89 -22.02 -14.60 0.73
C GLY A 89 -20.65 -14.41 1.35
N VAL A 90 -19.97 -15.50 1.79
CA VAL A 90 -18.56 -15.42 2.19
C VAL A 90 -17.72 -14.96 1.00
N LYS A 91 -16.81 -14.02 1.23
CA LYS A 91 -15.84 -13.54 0.23
C LYS A 91 -14.43 -14.05 0.50
N TYR A 92 -14.00 -14.02 1.77
CA TYR A 92 -12.65 -14.42 2.19
C TYR A 92 -12.66 -15.68 3.05
N VAL A 93 -11.59 -16.48 2.99
CA VAL A 93 -11.40 -17.65 3.86
C VAL A 93 -10.00 -17.64 4.45
N ILE A 94 -9.91 -17.60 5.77
CA ILE A 94 -8.65 -17.72 6.52
C ILE A 94 -8.19 -19.18 6.45
N LEU A 95 -6.95 -19.41 6.03
CA LEU A 95 -6.36 -20.74 5.83
C LEU A 95 -4.95 -20.79 6.39
N GLY A 96 -4.60 -21.92 7.02
CA GLY A 96 -3.27 -22.08 7.61
C GLY A 96 -3.00 -21.17 8.80
N HIS A 97 -4.03 -20.68 9.49
CA HIS A 97 -3.87 -19.92 10.73
C HIS A 97 -3.04 -20.71 11.74
N SER A 98 -2.18 -20.04 12.50
CA SER A 98 -1.25 -20.66 13.45
C SER A 98 -1.88 -21.72 14.37
N GLU A 99 -3.08 -21.45 14.91
CA GLU A 99 -3.84 -22.41 15.73
C GLU A 99 -4.17 -23.70 14.96
N ARG A 100 -4.50 -23.61 13.66
CA ARG A 100 -4.77 -24.77 12.82
C ARG A 100 -3.52 -25.59 12.53
N ARG A 101 -2.40 -24.92 12.29
CA ARG A 101 -1.09 -25.58 12.11
C ARG A 101 -0.66 -26.31 13.37
N HIS A 102 -0.69 -25.62 14.52
CA HIS A 102 -0.05 -26.12 15.74
C HIS A 102 -0.97 -26.96 16.65
N ILE A 103 -2.27 -26.69 16.69
CA ILE A 103 -3.21 -27.43 17.53
C ILE A 103 -3.86 -28.57 16.74
N PHE A 104 -4.24 -28.31 15.49
CA PHE A 104 -4.95 -29.26 14.64
C PHE A 104 -4.05 -29.99 13.63
N GLY A 105 -2.75 -29.67 13.60
CA GLY A 105 -1.76 -30.39 12.80
C GLY A 105 -1.90 -30.17 11.30
N GLU A 106 -2.43 -29.03 10.85
CA GLU A 106 -2.50 -28.74 9.42
C GLU A 106 -1.11 -28.45 8.85
N ASP A 107 -0.64 -29.32 7.96
CA ASP A 107 0.63 -29.17 7.25
C ASP A 107 0.49 -28.32 5.97
N ASP A 108 1.62 -27.96 5.39
CA ASP A 108 1.67 -27.08 4.21
C ASP A 108 0.98 -27.70 2.98
N GLU A 109 0.99 -29.03 2.82
CA GLU A 109 0.33 -29.70 1.69
C GLU A 109 -1.20 -29.66 1.84
N LEU A 110 -1.74 -29.90 3.04
CA LEU A 110 -3.16 -29.74 3.31
C LEU A 110 -3.60 -28.29 3.11
N ILE A 111 -2.82 -27.33 3.61
CA ILE A 111 -3.12 -25.90 3.47
C ILE A 111 -3.12 -25.49 2.00
N LYS A 112 -2.12 -25.91 1.22
CA LYS A 112 -2.08 -25.72 -0.23
C LYS A 112 -3.35 -26.23 -0.91
N ARG A 113 -3.79 -27.45 -0.60
CA ARG A 113 -5.04 -28.01 -1.14
C ARG A 113 -6.25 -27.16 -0.77
N ARG A 114 -6.34 -26.67 0.48
CA ARG A 114 -7.44 -25.79 0.91
C ARG A 114 -7.41 -24.46 0.16
N VAL A 115 -6.23 -23.86 -0.02
CA VAL A 115 -6.05 -22.63 -0.82
C VAL A 115 -6.51 -22.88 -2.26
N GLU A 116 -6.11 -23.99 -2.86
CA GLU A 116 -6.53 -24.39 -4.22
C GLU A 116 -8.04 -24.53 -4.33
N GLY A 117 -8.67 -25.24 -3.39
CA GLY A 117 -10.12 -25.41 -3.37
C GLY A 117 -10.86 -24.08 -3.23
N VAL A 118 -10.51 -23.28 -2.23
CA VAL A 118 -11.12 -21.96 -2.00
C VAL A 118 -10.97 -21.06 -3.23
N TYR A 119 -9.78 -21.00 -3.81
CA TYR A 119 -9.53 -20.19 -5.00
C TYR A 119 -10.31 -20.69 -6.23
N THR A 120 -10.29 -22.00 -6.48
CA THR A 120 -10.96 -22.62 -7.64
C THR A 120 -12.47 -22.41 -7.60
N PHE A 121 -13.09 -22.48 -6.41
CA PHE A 121 -14.53 -22.30 -6.27
C PHE A 121 -14.99 -20.84 -6.18
N GLY A 122 -14.08 -19.88 -6.38
CA GLY A 122 -14.42 -18.46 -6.53
C GLY A 122 -14.42 -17.65 -5.23
N LEU A 123 -13.81 -18.17 -4.18
CA LEU A 123 -13.55 -17.43 -2.94
C LEU A 123 -12.11 -16.88 -2.94
N ASN A 124 -11.80 -16.02 -1.98
CA ASN A 124 -10.50 -15.38 -1.85
C ASN A 124 -9.74 -15.96 -0.64
N PRO A 125 -8.68 -16.76 -0.83
CA PRO A 125 -7.88 -17.26 0.28
C PRO A 125 -7.11 -16.12 0.99
N VAL A 126 -7.13 -16.17 2.32
CA VAL A 126 -6.24 -15.43 3.22
C VAL A 126 -5.27 -16.46 3.79
N LEU A 127 -4.09 -16.60 3.18
CA LEU A 127 -3.07 -17.55 3.61
C LEU A 127 -2.29 -16.99 4.80
N CYS A 128 -2.42 -17.62 5.95
CA CYS A 128 -1.62 -17.29 7.12
C CYS A 128 -0.25 -17.98 7.10
N VAL A 129 0.79 -17.20 7.39
CA VAL A 129 2.20 -17.62 7.46
C VAL A 129 2.87 -16.98 8.67
N GLY A 130 3.88 -17.63 9.23
CA GLY A 130 4.61 -17.10 10.38
C GLY A 130 5.48 -18.15 11.07
N GLU A 131 6.48 -17.65 11.79
CA GLU A 131 7.43 -18.44 12.55
C GLU A 131 7.07 -18.52 14.04
N THR A 132 7.50 -19.61 14.70
CA THR A 132 7.45 -19.75 16.15
C THR A 132 8.54 -18.94 16.85
N LEU A 133 8.41 -18.74 18.17
CA LEU A 133 9.46 -18.07 18.96
C LEU A 133 10.81 -18.78 18.80
N GLU A 134 10.81 -20.11 18.88
CA GLU A 134 12.01 -20.93 18.76
C GLU A 134 12.68 -20.76 17.38
N GLN A 135 11.89 -20.74 16.30
CA GLN A 135 12.40 -20.51 14.95
C GLN A 135 12.98 -19.10 14.81
N ARG A 136 12.34 -18.09 15.40
CA ARG A 136 12.85 -16.72 15.41
C ARG A 136 14.18 -16.61 16.17
N GLU A 137 14.28 -17.22 17.34
CA GLU A 137 15.50 -17.22 18.16
C GLU A 137 16.67 -17.94 17.46
N LYS A 138 16.37 -18.88 16.55
CA LYS A 138 17.36 -19.54 15.68
C LYS A 138 17.70 -18.75 14.40
N GLY A 139 17.04 -17.61 14.15
CA GLY A 139 17.23 -16.82 12.92
C GLY A 139 16.59 -17.45 11.68
N GLU A 140 15.59 -18.32 11.85
CA GLU A 140 14.92 -19.06 10.78
C GLU A 140 13.66 -18.36 10.24
N THR A 141 13.33 -17.16 10.72
CA THR A 141 12.11 -16.44 10.33
C THR A 141 11.92 -16.39 8.81
N PHE A 142 12.97 -16.03 8.07
CA PHE A 142 12.85 -15.80 6.64
C PHE A 142 12.65 -17.10 5.86
N SER A 143 13.41 -18.15 6.20
CA SER A 143 13.31 -19.44 5.52
C SER A 143 11.97 -20.12 5.77
N ILE A 144 11.43 -20.00 6.99
CA ILE A 144 10.10 -20.54 7.34
C ILE A 144 9.00 -19.81 6.58
N VAL A 145 8.99 -18.47 6.61
CA VAL A 145 7.96 -17.68 5.94
C VAL A 145 8.03 -17.86 4.43
N GLU A 146 9.23 -17.85 3.83
CA GLU A 146 9.40 -18.12 2.39
C GLU A 146 8.84 -19.50 2.01
N LYS A 147 9.18 -20.55 2.76
CA LYS A 147 8.68 -21.92 2.53
C LYS A 147 7.16 -21.95 2.52
N GLN A 148 6.53 -21.41 3.56
CA GLN A 148 5.07 -21.43 3.70
C GLN A 148 4.36 -20.66 2.58
N VAL A 149 4.89 -19.49 2.18
CA VAL A 149 4.34 -18.71 1.05
C VAL A 149 4.47 -19.49 -0.25
N ARG A 150 5.64 -20.06 -0.55
CA ARG A 150 5.87 -20.82 -1.79
C ARG A 150 5.01 -22.08 -1.86
N GLU A 151 4.96 -22.86 -0.79
CA GLU A 151 4.18 -24.10 -0.76
C GLU A 151 2.68 -23.80 -0.85
N GLY A 152 2.21 -22.74 -0.19
CA GLY A 152 0.81 -22.35 -0.19
C GLY A 152 0.32 -21.73 -1.51
N LEU A 153 1.21 -21.21 -2.37
CA LEU A 153 0.80 -20.38 -3.52
C LEU A 153 1.41 -20.79 -4.89
N SER A 154 2.56 -21.47 -4.94
CA SER A 154 3.28 -21.74 -6.20
C SER A 154 2.50 -22.49 -7.28
N PHE A 155 1.44 -23.21 -6.92
CA PHE A 155 0.59 -23.92 -7.88
C PHE A 155 -0.29 -22.96 -8.72
N LEU A 156 -0.60 -21.76 -8.21
CA LEU A 156 -1.37 -20.75 -8.92
C LEU A 156 -0.46 -20.03 -9.91
N LYS A 157 -0.40 -20.45 -11.18
CA LYS A 157 0.57 -19.89 -12.15
C LYS A 157 0.30 -18.43 -12.54
N ASP A 158 -0.97 -18.07 -12.69
CA ASP A 158 -1.41 -16.74 -13.08
C ASP A 158 -2.65 -16.33 -12.29
N PRO A 159 -2.52 -16.08 -10.98
CA PRO A 159 -3.65 -15.72 -10.18
C PRO A 159 -4.07 -14.27 -10.43
N ASP A 160 -5.37 -14.02 -10.36
CA ASP A 160 -5.88 -12.69 -10.06
C ASP A 160 -5.33 -12.22 -8.69
N PRO A 161 -4.48 -11.17 -8.65
CA PRO A 161 -3.86 -10.71 -7.42
C PRO A 161 -4.86 -10.11 -6.42
N ASP A 162 -6.02 -9.64 -6.87
CA ASP A 162 -7.04 -9.08 -5.97
C ASP A 162 -7.74 -10.18 -5.17
N ARG A 163 -7.60 -11.43 -5.59
CA ARG A 163 -8.23 -12.60 -4.98
C ARG A 163 -7.34 -13.36 -4.00
N ILE A 164 -6.08 -12.98 -3.84
CA ILE A 164 -5.16 -13.60 -2.87
C ILE A 164 -4.77 -12.57 -1.81
N VAL A 165 -4.77 -13.00 -0.56
CA VAL A 165 -4.27 -12.23 0.57
C VAL A 165 -3.31 -13.12 1.36
N VAL A 166 -2.20 -12.55 1.81
CA VAL A 166 -1.29 -13.21 2.75
C VAL A 166 -1.41 -12.51 4.10
N ALA A 167 -1.48 -13.25 5.21
CA ALA A 167 -1.45 -12.70 6.55
C ALA A 167 -0.20 -13.20 7.27
N TYR A 168 0.71 -12.29 7.61
CA TYR A 168 1.88 -12.61 8.42
C TYR A 168 1.53 -12.57 9.90
N GLU A 169 1.61 -13.73 10.56
CA GLU A 169 1.26 -13.94 11.95
C GLU A 169 2.50 -14.43 12.73
N PRO A 170 3.34 -13.53 13.28
CA PRO A 170 4.43 -13.95 14.16
C PRO A 170 3.84 -14.70 15.35
N VAL A 171 4.00 -16.02 15.42
CA VAL A 171 3.26 -16.89 16.36
C VAL A 171 3.53 -16.49 17.81
N TRP A 172 4.75 -16.03 18.08
CA TRP A 172 5.19 -15.52 19.38
C TRP A 172 4.51 -14.22 19.82
N ALA A 173 3.87 -13.49 18.90
CA ALA A 173 3.13 -12.26 19.17
C ALA A 173 1.62 -12.48 19.34
N ILE A 174 1.09 -13.69 19.11
CA ILE A 174 -0.35 -13.96 19.13
C ILE A 174 -0.83 -14.17 20.57
N GLY A 175 -1.68 -13.26 21.06
CA GLY A 175 -2.31 -13.39 22.38
C GLY A 175 -1.36 -13.23 23.58
N THR A 176 -0.09 -12.87 23.35
CA THR A 176 0.92 -12.71 24.38
C THR A 176 1.04 -11.27 24.89
N GLY A 177 0.41 -10.31 24.22
CA GLY A 177 0.59 -8.87 24.48
C GLY A 177 1.96 -8.33 24.05
N ARG A 178 2.86 -9.19 23.55
CA ARG A 178 4.11 -8.79 22.90
C ARG A 178 3.83 -8.60 21.42
N ASN A 179 4.27 -7.47 20.88
CA ASN A 179 4.08 -7.12 19.49
C ASN A 179 5.42 -7.01 18.77
N ALA A 180 5.44 -7.43 17.50
CA ALA A 180 6.50 -7.00 16.60
C ALA A 180 6.44 -5.46 16.49
N THR A 181 7.61 -4.82 16.46
CA THR A 181 7.67 -3.40 16.11
C THR A 181 7.22 -3.21 14.66
N PRO A 182 6.73 -2.02 14.26
CA PRO A 182 6.39 -1.75 12.86
C PRO A 182 7.52 -2.12 11.90
N SER A 183 8.77 -1.81 12.25
CA SER A 183 9.95 -2.20 11.48
C SER A 183 10.16 -3.71 11.35
N GLN A 184 9.91 -4.49 12.40
CA GLN A 184 10.00 -5.96 12.36
C GLN A 184 8.88 -6.58 11.52
N ALA A 185 7.68 -5.98 11.56
CA ALA A 185 6.58 -6.39 10.70
C ALA A 185 6.89 -6.07 9.23
N GLU A 186 7.35 -4.84 8.95
CA GLU A 186 7.73 -4.39 7.61
C GLU A 186 8.84 -5.24 6.98
N GLU A 187 9.86 -5.63 7.75
CA GLU A 187 10.95 -6.49 7.29
C GLU A 187 10.41 -7.81 6.69
N VAL A 188 9.52 -8.49 7.41
CA VAL A 188 8.96 -9.77 6.96
C VAL A 188 7.91 -9.55 5.85
N HIS A 189 7.14 -8.47 5.89
CA HIS A 189 6.23 -8.12 4.80
C HIS A 189 6.97 -7.82 3.49
N GLY A 190 8.12 -7.14 3.57
CA GLY A 190 9.02 -6.91 2.44
C GLY A 190 9.51 -8.23 1.84
N LEU A 191 9.98 -9.15 2.69
CA LEU A 191 10.34 -10.52 2.28
C LEU A 191 9.18 -11.23 1.59
N ILE A 192 7.98 -11.24 2.17
CA ILE A 192 6.80 -11.88 1.56
C ILE A 192 6.54 -11.28 0.18
N ARG A 193 6.64 -9.96 0.02
CA ARG A 193 6.47 -9.30 -1.28
C ARG A 193 7.54 -9.71 -2.29
N GLU A 194 8.79 -9.89 -1.86
CA GLU A 194 9.86 -10.41 -2.72
C GLU A 194 9.60 -11.86 -3.16
N VAL A 195 9.16 -12.72 -2.25
CA VAL A 195 8.79 -14.11 -2.56
C VAL A 195 7.63 -14.14 -3.57
N LEU A 196 6.60 -13.32 -3.35
CA LEU A 196 5.48 -13.17 -4.28
C LEU A 196 5.96 -12.66 -5.65
N ALA A 197 6.89 -11.70 -5.70
CA ALA A 197 7.46 -11.21 -6.95
C ALA A 197 8.26 -12.29 -7.69
N GLY A 198 8.93 -13.19 -6.95
CA GLY A 198 9.60 -14.35 -7.52
C GLY A 198 8.65 -15.43 -8.04
N LEU A 199 7.44 -15.56 -7.48
CA LEU A 199 6.41 -16.48 -7.96
C LEU A 199 5.64 -15.92 -9.16
N TYR A 200 5.37 -14.62 -9.16
CA TYR A 200 4.29 -14.01 -9.96
C TYR A 200 4.68 -12.75 -10.74
N GLU A 201 5.96 -12.40 -10.73
CA GLU A 201 6.48 -11.13 -11.23
C GLU A 201 6.07 -9.93 -10.36
N LYS A 202 6.87 -8.86 -10.47
CA LYS A 202 6.76 -7.70 -9.61
C LYS A 202 5.41 -7.00 -9.70
N GLU A 203 4.85 -6.84 -10.90
CA GLU A 203 3.60 -6.10 -11.08
C GLU A 203 2.42 -6.76 -10.34
N ARG A 204 2.36 -8.09 -10.34
CA ARG A 204 1.31 -8.86 -9.67
C ARG A 204 1.52 -8.86 -8.15
N ALA A 205 2.76 -9.03 -7.70
CA ALA A 205 3.12 -8.95 -6.28
C ALA A 205 2.83 -7.58 -5.64
N GLU A 206 2.90 -6.49 -6.41
CA GLU A 206 2.51 -5.15 -5.96
C GLU A 206 1.00 -4.95 -5.78
N LYS A 207 0.17 -5.89 -6.26
CA LYS A 207 -1.29 -5.85 -6.12
C LYS A 207 -1.78 -6.76 -4.99
N ILE A 208 -1.08 -7.88 -4.74
CA ILE A 208 -1.39 -8.80 -3.63
C ILE A 208 -1.25 -8.07 -2.29
N ARG A 209 -2.27 -8.22 -1.44
CA ARG A 209 -2.36 -7.58 -0.13
C ARG A 209 -1.73 -8.46 0.95
N ILE A 210 -0.89 -7.86 1.79
CA ILE A 210 -0.21 -8.54 2.89
C ILE A 210 -0.67 -7.90 4.22
N LEU A 211 -1.32 -8.69 5.07
CA LEU A 211 -1.87 -8.24 6.35
C LEU A 211 -0.95 -8.60 7.50
N TYR A 212 -0.86 -7.74 8.50
CA TYR A 212 -0.19 -8.07 9.76
C TYR A 212 -1.19 -8.69 10.75
N GLY A 213 -0.88 -9.86 11.29
CA GLY A 213 -1.75 -10.63 12.17
C GLY A 213 -1.26 -10.85 13.60
N GLY A 214 -0.31 -10.03 14.08
CA GLY A 214 0.11 -10.05 15.50
C GLY A 214 -0.93 -9.41 16.45
N SER A 215 -0.53 -9.06 17.68
CA SER A 215 -1.42 -8.42 18.69
C SER A 215 -1.76 -6.96 18.35
N VAL A 216 -2.53 -6.76 17.27
CA VAL A 216 -3.05 -5.45 16.84
C VAL A 216 -4.03 -4.88 17.85
N THR A 217 -3.87 -3.60 18.17
CA THR A 217 -4.74 -2.84 19.07
C THR A 217 -5.04 -1.46 18.47
N PRO A 218 -6.07 -0.74 18.96
CA PRO A 218 -6.34 0.64 18.51
C PRO A 218 -5.13 1.58 18.67
N GLU A 219 -4.24 1.30 19.63
CA GLU A 219 -3.09 2.14 19.94
C GLU A 219 -1.91 1.93 18.98
N ASN A 220 -1.76 0.75 18.37
CA ASN A 220 -0.60 0.42 17.53
C ASN A 220 -0.90 0.37 16.02
N VAL A 221 -2.17 0.18 15.63
CA VAL A 221 -2.56 -0.02 14.23
C VAL A 221 -2.12 1.13 13.32
N GLN A 222 -2.17 2.37 13.82
CA GLN A 222 -1.81 3.56 13.05
C GLN A 222 -0.34 3.55 12.61
N GLU A 223 0.57 3.01 13.43
CA GLU A 223 1.98 2.91 13.06
C GLU A 223 2.25 1.72 12.15
N LEU A 224 1.55 0.60 12.34
CA LEU A 224 1.68 -0.58 11.49
C LEU A 224 1.26 -0.29 10.04
N ILE A 225 0.08 0.30 9.83
CA ILE A 225 -0.44 0.58 8.48
C ILE A 225 0.32 1.69 7.74
N LYS A 226 1.23 2.42 8.42
CA LYS A 226 2.07 3.43 7.78
C LYS A 226 3.23 2.80 7.00
N GLU A 227 3.56 1.55 7.30
CA GLU A 227 4.66 0.82 6.68
C GLU A 227 4.34 0.45 5.23
N PRO A 228 5.29 0.52 4.30
CA PRO A 228 5.04 0.37 2.86
C PRO A 228 4.40 -0.94 2.43
N ASN A 229 4.72 -2.05 3.10
CA ASN A 229 4.29 -3.39 2.70
C ASN A 229 3.16 -3.95 3.59
N ILE A 230 2.65 -3.18 4.56
CA ILE A 230 1.53 -3.56 5.41
C ILE A 230 0.22 -3.02 4.82
N ASP A 231 -0.55 -3.91 4.20
CA ASP A 231 -1.77 -3.58 3.46
C ASP A 231 -3.05 -3.78 4.31
N GLY A 232 -2.89 -3.77 5.63
CA GLY A 232 -3.98 -4.00 6.58
C GLY A 232 -3.61 -4.98 7.69
N VAL A 233 -4.64 -5.47 8.39
CA VAL A 233 -4.48 -6.25 9.61
C VAL A 233 -5.47 -7.41 9.71
N LEU A 234 -5.02 -8.51 10.32
CA LEU A 234 -5.84 -9.64 10.75
C LEU A 234 -5.88 -9.65 12.29
N VAL A 235 -7.00 -9.22 12.86
CA VAL A 235 -7.14 -8.87 14.27
C VAL A 235 -7.84 -9.99 15.04
N GLY A 236 -7.17 -10.53 16.06
CA GLY A 236 -7.76 -11.49 16.99
C GLY A 236 -8.58 -10.81 18.09
N GLY A 237 -8.08 -10.82 19.32
CA GLY A 237 -8.84 -10.42 20.52
C GLY A 237 -9.42 -9.00 20.50
N ALA A 238 -8.74 -8.03 19.88
CA ALA A 238 -9.28 -6.66 19.77
C ALA A 238 -10.50 -6.55 18.84
N SER A 239 -10.76 -7.57 18.00
CA SER A 239 -11.95 -7.63 17.13
C SER A 239 -13.22 -8.10 17.86
N LEU A 240 -13.09 -8.59 19.10
CA LEU A 240 -14.22 -9.04 19.92
C LEU A 240 -14.96 -7.87 20.60
N ASP A 241 -14.35 -6.70 20.64
CA ASP A 241 -14.94 -5.49 21.18
C ASP A 241 -15.33 -4.57 20.00
N PRO A 242 -16.63 -4.25 19.83
CA PRO A 242 -17.08 -3.49 18.67
C PRO A 242 -16.51 -2.07 18.64
N GLU A 243 -16.23 -1.44 19.78
CA GLU A 243 -15.64 -0.10 19.83
C GLU A 243 -14.15 -0.14 19.48
N LYS A 244 -13.42 -1.14 19.98
CA LYS A 244 -12.01 -1.31 19.62
C LYS A 244 -11.86 -1.66 18.14
N PHE A 245 -12.66 -2.57 17.63
CA PHE A 245 -12.60 -2.94 16.22
C PHE A 245 -13.00 -1.78 15.30
N PHE A 246 -14.01 -0.99 15.69
CA PHE A 246 -14.36 0.25 15.00
C PHE A 246 -13.15 1.19 14.91
N LYS A 247 -12.49 1.49 16.03
CA LYS A 247 -11.29 2.36 16.06
C LYS A 247 -10.18 1.82 15.15
N ILE A 248 -9.99 0.51 15.10
CA ILE A 248 -9.01 -0.14 14.21
C ILE A 248 -9.41 0.03 12.73
N CYS A 249 -10.70 -0.14 12.40
CA CYS A 249 -11.19 -0.01 11.04
C CYS A 249 -11.20 1.43 10.52
N THR A 250 -11.36 2.41 11.41
CA THR A 250 -11.49 3.85 11.07
C THR A 250 -10.23 4.65 11.30
N VAL A 251 -9.08 3.99 11.45
CA VAL A 251 -7.77 4.64 11.45
C VAL A 251 -7.62 5.57 10.27
N GLU A 252 -6.86 6.65 10.45
CA GLU A 252 -6.53 7.53 9.35
C GLU A 252 -5.60 6.75 8.41
N LEU A 253 -6.15 6.26 7.31
CA LEU A 253 -5.32 5.84 6.20
C LEU A 253 -4.57 7.09 5.78
N LYS A 254 -3.24 6.97 5.61
CA LYS A 254 -2.52 7.96 4.82
C LYS A 254 -3.34 8.11 3.55
N LYS A 255 -4.03 9.25 3.40
CA LYS A 255 -4.27 9.77 2.06
C LYS A 255 -2.87 9.70 1.48
N GLN A 256 -2.66 8.85 0.48
CA GLN A 256 -1.55 9.13 -0.40
C GLN A 256 -1.73 10.60 -0.69
N ASN A 257 -0.74 11.40 -0.29
CA ASN A 257 -0.46 12.69 -0.90
C ASN A 257 -0.89 12.49 -2.32
N THR A 258 -2.05 13.06 -2.66
CA THR A 258 -2.88 12.68 -3.79
C THR A 258 -1.92 12.26 -4.87
N GLN A 259 -1.92 10.99 -5.32
CA GLN A 259 -1.28 10.70 -6.58
C GLN A 259 -1.95 11.71 -7.50
N CYS A 260 -1.20 12.77 -7.78
CA CYS A 260 -1.84 13.97 -8.28
C CYS A 260 -2.34 13.49 -9.62
N LYS A 261 -3.68 13.48 -9.79
CA LYS A 261 -4.33 12.76 -10.90
C LYS A 261 -3.50 13.04 -12.14
N LEU A 262 -3.17 12.00 -12.92
CA LEU A 262 -2.35 12.18 -14.12
C LEU A 262 -2.91 13.40 -14.85
N PRO A 263 -2.10 14.46 -15.04
CA PRO A 263 -2.63 15.72 -15.49
C PRO A 263 -3.29 15.55 -16.85
N ASP A 264 -4.45 16.16 -17.02
CA ASP A 264 -5.11 16.21 -18.31
C ASP A 264 -4.37 17.22 -19.20
N TYR A 265 -3.57 16.70 -20.11
CA TYR A 265 -2.79 17.49 -21.06
C TYR A 265 -3.64 18.15 -22.16
N SER A 266 -4.92 17.79 -22.29
CA SER A 266 -5.83 18.38 -23.29
C SER A 266 -6.32 19.78 -22.90
N GLN A 267 -6.16 20.18 -21.63
CA GLN A 267 -6.67 21.44 -21.08
C GLN A 267 -5.59 22.24 -20.33
N ILE A 268 -4.38 22.36 -20.90
CA ILE A 268 -3.33 23.19 -20.27
C ILE A 268 -3.64 24.68 -20.52
N PRO A 269 -3.67 25.52 -19.47
CA PRO A 269 -3.78 26.97 -19.62
C PRO A 269 -2.69 27.58 -20.51
N GLU A 270 -3.07 28.54 -21.35
CA GLU A 270 -2.16 29.20 -22.32
C GLU A 270 -0.93 29.83 -21.63
N ASP A 271 -1.15 30.45 -20.47
CA ASP A 271 -0.10 31.07 -19.68
C ASP A 271 0.89 30.06 -19.06
N ILE A 272 0.56 28.77 -19.05
CA ILE A 272 1.48 27.67 -18.71
C ILE A 272 2.17 27.13 -19.97
N LEU A 273 1.48 27.04 -21.11
CA LEU A 273 2.06 26.63 -22.41
C LEU A 273 3.18 27.57 -22.87
N GLU A 274 3.08 28.87 -22.54
CA GLU A 274 4.09 29.87 -22.88
C GLU A 274 5.38 29.78 -22.05
N ILE A 275 5.34 29.15 -20.87
CA ILE A 275 6.49 29.08 -19.96
C ILE A 275 7.72 28.44 -20.62
N PRO A 276 7.63 27.24 -21.24
CA PRO A 276 8.78 26.61 -21.89
C PRO A 276 9.23 27.28 -23.19
N LYS A 277 8.38 28.12 -23.81
CA LYS A 277 8.77 28.95 -24.95
C LYS A 277 9.65 30.12 -24.50
N LYS A 278 9.26 30.77 -23.40
CA LYS A 278 9.88 31.99 -22.88
C LYS A 278 11.15 31.76 -22.08
N PHE A 279 11.20 30.71 -21.25
CA PHE A 279 12.28 30.51 -20.28
C PHE A 279 13.16 29.32 -20.64
N LYS A 280 14.47 29.55 -20.73
CA LYS A 280 15.45 28.55 -21.18
C LYS A 280 16.54 28.22 -20.16
N LYS A 281 16.70 29.03 -19.11
CA LYS A 281 17.65 28.77 -18.02
C LYS A 281 16.97 28.00 -16.87
N LEU A 282 17.30 26.72 -16.75
CA LEU A 282 16.65 25.75 -15.87
C LEU A 282 17.59 25.26 -14.77
N VAL A 283 17.11 25.20 -13.54
CA VAL A 283 17.72 24.42 -12.45
C VAL A 283 16.90 23.14 -12.25
N ILE A 284 17.55 21.98 -12.17
CA ILE A 284 16.87 20.69 -11.96
C ILE A 284 17.29 20.10 -10.62
N VAL A 285 16.40 20.17 -9.63
CA VAL A 285 16.61 19.59 -8.31
C VAL A 285 16.20 18.11 -8.32
N GLY A 286 17.12 17.22 -7.92
CA GLY A 286 16.90 15.77 -8.01
C GLY A 286 17.29 15.16 -9.37
N ALA A 287 18.22 15.81 -10.08
CA ALA A 287 18.79 15.25 -11.31
C ALA A 287 19.48 13.90 -11.05
N SER A 288 19.32 12.92 -11.93
CA SER A 288 19.94 11.59 -11.78
C SER A 288 20.74 11.21 -13.02
N PRO A 289 21.88 10.52 -12.91
CA PRO A 289 22.62 9.98 -14.06
C PRO A 289 22.02 8.69 -14.62
N LYS A 290 21.00 8.12 -13.96
CA LYS A 290 20.43 6.82 -14.32
C LYS A 290 19.40 6.96 -15.45
N PRO A 291 19.58 6.27 -16.60
CA PRO A 291 18.69 6.43 -17.76
C PRO A 291 17.21 6.08 -17.52
N ASP A 292 16.92 5.20 -16.56
CA ASP A 292 15.56 4.81 -16.18
C ASP A 292 14.84 5.87 -15.34
N ARG A 293 15.54 6.91 -14.86
CA ARG A 293 14.94 7.95 -14.01
C ARG A 293 14.30 9.06 -14.83
N PRO A 294 13.08 9.52 -14.49
CA PRO A 294 12.42 10.62 -15.21
C PRO A 294 13.26 11.90 -15.31
N SER A 295 14.02 12.23 -14.26
CA SER A 295 14.89 13.42 -14.26
C SER A 295 16.03 13.33 -15.27
N TYR A 296 16.55 12.13 -15.58
CA TYR A 296 17.53 11.92 -16.63
C TYR A 296 16.92 12.17 -18.02
N VAL A 297 15.79 11.50 -18.31
CA VAL A 297 15.10 11.60 -19.61
C VAL A 297 14.66 13.03 -19.92
N VAL A 298 14.20 13.76 -18.90
CA VAL A 298 13.79 15.15 -19.04
C VAL A 298 15.00 16.08 -19.23
N MET A 299 16.09 15.87 -18.49
CA MET A 299 17.31 16.66 -18.64
C MET A 299 17.98 16.46 -20.01
N ASP A 300 18.11 15.21 -20.48
CA ASP A 300 18.64 14.88 -21.81
C ASP A 300 17.84 15.56 -22.93
N TYR A 301 16.50 15.54 -22.83
CA TYR A 301 15.64 16.28 -23.74
C TYR A 301 15.94 17.78 -23.75
N PHE A 302 16.04 18.43 -22.59
CA PHE A 302 16.30 19.86 -22.50
C PHE A 302 17.66 20.26 -23.08
N LEU A 303 18.70 19.46 -22.86
CA LEU A 303 20.02 19.71 -23.44
C LEU A 303 19.98 19.64 -24.97
N ARG A 304 19.30 18.64 -25.55
CA ARG A 304 19.11 18.52 -27.01
C ARG A 304 18.30 19.67 -27.60
N GLU A 305 17.38 20.22 -26.83
CA GLU A 305 16.53 21.36 -27.19
C GLU A 305 17.19 22.73 -26.93
N GLY A 306 18.48 22.75 -26.54
CA GLY A 306 19.25 23.98 -26.36
C GLY A 306 18.95 24.75 -25.08
N PHE A 307 18.33 24.13 -24.07
CA PHE A 307 18.14 24.77 -22.76
C PHE A 307 19.46 24.80 -21.97
N GLU A 308 19.60 25.83 -21.15
CA GLU A 308 20.71 25.98 -20.24
C GLU A 308 20.35 25.32 -18.90
N VAL A 309 20.91 24.14 -18.61
CA VAL A 309 20.49 23.30 -17.48
C VAL A 309 21.54 23.18 -16.37
N TYR A 310 21.14 23.46 -15.14
CA TYR A 310 21.97 23.36 -13.94
C TYR A 310 21.43 22.25 -13.03
N PRO A 311 22.01 21.03 -13.08
CA PRO A 311 21.55 19.91 -12.27
C PRO A 311 22.00 20.03 -10.82
N VAL A 312 21.10 19.70 -9.89
CA VAL A 312 21.35 19.69 -8.44
C VAL A 312 21.13 18.29 -7.88
N ASN A 313 22.20 17.67 -7.37
CA ASN A 313 22.18 16.40 -6.66
C ASN A 313 23.44 16.21 -5.79
N PRO A 314 23.33 15.90 -4.49
CA PRO A 314 24.48 15.74 -3.59
C PRO A 314 25.38 14.53 -3.90
N ALA A 315 24.90 13.53 -4.64
CA ALA A 315 25.58 12.24 -4.82
C ALA A 315 26.45 12.17 -6.09
N HIS A 316 26.40 13.17 -6.97
CA HIS A 316 27.03 13.12 -8.28
C HIS A 316 27.75 14.43 -8.60
N LYS A 317 28.84 14.33 -9.37
CA LYS A 317 29.63 15.50 -9.80
C LYS A 317 29.34 15.92 -11.24
N GLU A 318 28.87 14.99 -12.07
CA GLU A 318 28.58 15.23 -13.48
C GLU A 318 27.40 14.37 -13.92
N ILE A 319 26.47 14.94 -14.69
CA ILE A 319 25.36 14.25 -15.35
C ILE A 319 25.24 14.83 -16.78
N LEU A 320 25.24 13.96 -17.80
CA LEU A 320 25.06 14.35 -19.21
C LEU A 320 26.02 15.47 -19.67
N GLY A 321 27.29 15.43 -19.23
CA GLY A 321 28.29 16.44 -19.57
C GLY A 321 28.12 17.79 -18.87
N ARG A 322 27.23 17.89 -17.88
CA ARG A 322 27.03 19.09 -17.05
C ARG A 322 27.55 18.86 -15.64
N GLU A 323 28.26 19.85 -15.12
CA GLU A 323 28.62 19.92 -13.70
C GLU A 323 27.37 19.88 -12.82
N VAL A 324 27.41 19.10 -11.76
CA VAL A 324 26.31 18.91 -10.81
C VAL A 324 26.64 19.59 -9.49
N TYR A 325 25.70 20.39 -9.04
CA TYR A 325 25.80 21.11 -7.78
C TYR A 325 25.21 20.27 -6.64
N PRO A 326 25.88 20.14 -5.50
CA PRO A 326 25.39 19.30 -4.40
C PRO A 326 24.09 19.82 -3.78
N ASN A 327 23.85 21.12 -3.81
CA ASN A 327 22.65 21.79 -3.29
C ASN A 327 22.39 23.13 -4.00
N LEU A 328 21.25 23.75 -3.73
CA LEU A 328 20.86 25.02 -4.37
C LEU A 328 21.78 26.18 -3.96
N GLU A 329 22.32 26.13 -2.75
CA GLU A 329 23.21 27.15 -2.19
C GLU A 329 24.61 27.13 -2.83
N SER A 330 24.99 26.03 -3.48
CA SER A 330 26.26 25.90 -4.20
C SER A 330 26.23 26.37 -5.65
N LEU A 331 25.06 26.79 -6.14
CA LEU A 331 24.92 27.36 -7.49
C LEU A 331 25.63 28.74 -7.56
N PRO A 332 26.07 29.18 -8.75
CA PRO A 332 26.65 30.51 -8.92
C PRO A 332 25.70 31.62 -8.44
N GLU A 333 26.21 32.58 -7.67
CA GLU A 333 25.39 33.65 -7.06
C GLU A 333 24.67 34.52 -8.10
N ASP A 334 25.26 34.67 -9.29
CA ASP A 334 24.74 35.45 -10.41
C ASP A 334 23.84 34.64 -11.37
N LEU A 335 23.62 33.35 -11.08
CA LEU A 335 22.92 32.43 -11.98
C LEU A 335 21.54 32.93 -12.41
N ASN A 336 20.75 33.45 -11.46
CA ASN A 336 19.38 33.93 -11.63
C ASN A 336 18.53 32.99 -12.54
N PRO A 337 18.24 31.75 -12.09
CA PRO A 337 17.53 30.77 -12.90
C PRO A 337 16.12 31.26 -13.23
N GLU A 338 15.64 30.99 -14.44
CA GLU A 338 14.28 31.38 -14.81
C GLU A 338 13.26 30.38 -14.29
N VAL A 339 13.60 29.09 -14.31
CA VAL A 339 12.75 28.01 -13.81
C VAL A 339 13.53 27.08 -12.90
N VAL A 340 12.97 26.76 -11.74
CA VAL A 340 13.45 25.67 -10.87
C VAL A 340 12.51 24.49 -10.98
N ILE A 341 12.99 23.39 -11.54
CA ILE A 341 12.26 22.15 -11.76
C ILE A 341 12.59 21.16 -10.65
N ILE A 342 11.57 20.62 -9.98
CA ILE A 342 11.73 19.79 -8.78
C ILE A 342 11.34 18.33 -9.08
N PHE A 343 12.29 17.41 -8.87
CA PHE A 343 12.14 15.96 -8.88
C PHE A 343 12.40 15.36 -7.49
N ARG A 344 11.70 15.88 -6.48
CA ARG A 344 11.71 15.38 -5.11
C ARG A 344 10.30 14.97 -4.70
N ARG A 345 10.17 14.13 -3.68
CA ARG A 345 8.85 13.69 -3.20
C ARG A 345 8.07 14.92 -2.72
N SER A 346 6.75 14.92 -2.87
CA SER A 346 5.88 16.07 -2.53
C SER A 346 6.14 16.61 -1.11
N GLU A 347 6.33 15.72 -0.13
CA GLU A 347 6.69 16.05 1.25
C GLU A 347 8.06 16.74 1.43
N GLU A 348 8.98 16.60 0.49
CA GLU A 348 10.31 17.23 0.51
C GLU A 348 10.36 18.54 -0.29
N VAL A 349 9.28 18.92 -0.96
CA VAL A 349 9.26 20.09 -1.85
C VAL A 349 9.41 21.39 -1.09
N LYS A 350 8.73 21.54 0.06
CA LYS A 350 8.72 22.82 0.81
C LYS A 350 10.13 23.30 1.20
N PRO A 351 11.00 22.46 1.81
CA PRO A 351 12.39 22.85 2.06
C PRO A 351 13.18 23.21 0.79
N VAL A 352 12.89 22.56 -0.35
CA VAL A 352 13.53 22.89 -1.63
C VAL A 352 13.08 24.26 -2.13
N VAL A 353 11.78 24.58 -2.02
CA VAL A 353 11.22 25.87 -2.41
C VAL A 353 11.78 27.00 -1.54
N GLU A 354 11.86 26.82 -0.23
CA GLU A 354 12.46 27.81 0.70
C GLU A 354 13.88 28.21 0.29
N LYS A 355 14.68 27.23 -0.14
CA LYS A 355 16.04 27.46 -0.64
C LYS A 355 16.03 28.09 -2.03
N ALA A 356 15.18 27.60 -2.93
CA ALA A 356 15.08 28.06 -4.31
C ALA A 356 14.68 29.54 -4.41
N LEU A 357 13.84 30.03 -3.49
CA LEU A 357 13.41 31.43 -3.46
C LEU A 357 14.57 32.42 -3.28
N ARG A 358 15.71 32.00 -2.73
CA ARG A 358 16.92 32.84 -2.62
C ARG A 358 17.56 33.12 -3.98
N LEU A 359 17.30 32.28 -4.98
CA LEU A 359 17.79 32.41 -6.35
C LEU A 359 16.88 33.30 -7.21
N ASN A 360 15.80 33.84 -6.64
CA ASN A 360 14.82 34.69 -7.31
C ASN A 360 14.27 34.13 -8.65
N PRO A 361 13.78 32.87 -8.69
CA PRO A 361 13.29 32.29 -9.93
C PRO A 361 11.98 32.93 -10.39
N LYS A 362 11.74 32.94 -11.70
CA LYS A 362 10.46 33.40 -12.26
C LYS A 362 9.36 32.34 -12.07
N VAL A 363 9.74 31.06 -12.15
CA VAL A 363 8.83 29.92 -12.03
C VAL A 363 9.41 28.82 -11.16
N ILE A 364 8.60 28.26 -10.27
CA ILE A 364 8.85 26.97 -9.62
C ILE A 364 7.95 25.93 -10.26
N TRP A 365 8.56 24.83 -10.71
CA TRP A 365 7.89 23.78 -11.45
C TRP A 365 8.03 22.44 -10.74
N MET A 366 6.93 21.95 -10.17
CA MET A 366 6.86 20.61 -9.58
C MET A 366 6.43 19.63 -10.67
N GLN A 367 7.26 18.62 -10.93
CA GLN A 367 7.04 17.68 -12.04
C GLN A 367 5.74 16.89 -11.89
N GLU A 368 5.30 16.21 -12.96
CA GLU A 368 4.22 15.23 -12.94
C GLU A 368 4.33 14.27 -11.74
N GLY A 369 3.23 14.12 -11.00
CA GLY A 369 3.16 13.35 -9.76
C GLY A 369 3.63 14.10 -8.50
N ILE A 370 4.07 15.36 -8.61
CA ILE A 370 4.57 16.16 -7.50
C ILE A 370 3.70 17.41 -7.33
N ALA A 371 3.16 17.59 -6.12
CA ALA A 371 2.35 18.75 -5.74
C ALA A 371 2.52 19.03 -4.24
N ASN A 372 2.62 20.30 -3.86
CA ASN A 372 2.70 20.72 -2.46
C ASN A 372 2.07 22.11 -2.32
N GLU A 373 0.85 22.17 -1.78
CA GLU A 373 0.08 23.42 -1.65
C GLU A 373 0.74 24.43 -0.71
N GLU A 374 1.39 23.97 0.37
CA GLU A 374 2.10 24.88 1.28
C GLU A 374 3.30 25.54 0.60
N ALA A 375 4.06 24.77 -0.16
CA ALA A 375 5.20 25.28 -0.93
C ALA A 375 4.74 26.22 -2.04
N LYS A 376 3.60 25.93 -2.69
CA LYS A 376 2.96 26.83 -3.65
C LYS A 376 2.60 28.17 -3.01
N ALA A 377 1.84 28.15 -1.93
CA ALA A 377 1.42 29.36 -1.22
C ALA A 377 2.62 30.20 -0.78
N LEU A 378 3.68 29.55 -0.28
CA LEU A 378 4.93 30.21 0.08
C LEU A 378 5.58 30.92 -1.13
N ALA A 379 5.73 30.24 -2.26
CA ALA A 379 6.36 30.83 -3.45
C ALA A 379 5.52 31.94 -4.08
N GLU A 380 4.20 31.75 -4.18
CA GLU A 380 3.29 32.76 -4.71
C GLU A 380 3.24 34.01 -3.82
N SER A 381 3.37 33.86 -2.49
CA SER A 381 3.51 35.01 -1.57
C SER A 381 4.75 35.88 -1.83
N LYS A 382 5.73 35.34 -2.57
CA LYS A 382 6.96 36.03 -3.00
C LYS A 382 6.90 36.46 -4.47
N GLY A 383 5.75 36.35 -5.13
CA GLY A 383 5.55 36.73 -6.53
C GLY A 383 6.12 35.71 -7.54
N VAL A 384 6.47 34.51 -7.11
CA VAL A 384 6.97 33.44 -7.99
C VAL A 384 5.81 32.61 -8.50
N LYS A 385 5.72 32.42 -9.81
CA LYS A 385 4.67 31.57 -10.41
C LYS A 385 4.96 30.10 -10.10
N VAL A 386 3.93 29.35 -9.72
CA VAL A 386 4.07 27.93 -9.39
C VAL A 386 3.24 27.08 -10.34
N VAL A 387 3.86 26.03 -10.89
CA VAL A 387 3.18 24.99 -11.66
C VAL A 387 3.37 23.67 -10.91
N MET A 388 2.27 22.96 -10.65
CA MET A 388 2.29 21.67 -9.97
C MET A 388 1.75 20.56 -10.84
N ASN A 389 2.23 19.34 -10.61
CA ASN A 389 1.75 18.13 -11.26
C ASN A 389 1.69 18.22 -12.79
N LEU A 390 2.68 18.83 -13.42
CA LEU A 390 2.79 18.85 -14.87
C LEU A 390 4.20 18.50 -15.29
N CYS A 391 4.34 17.73 -16.36
CA CYS A 391 5.65 17.46 -16.94
C CYS A 391 6.15 18.63 -17.81
N PHE A 392 7.21 19.34 -17.41
CA PHE A 392 7.76 20.48 -18.17
C PHE A 392 8.14 20.09 -19.61
N LYS A 393 8.73 18.89 -19.80
CA LYS A 393 9.03 18.34 -21.13
C LYS A 393 7.77 18.17 -21.97
N LYS A 394 6.72 17.54 -21.44
CA LYS A 394 5.47 17.31 -22.17
C LYS A 394 4.79 18.64 -22.53
N VAL A 395 4.79 19.62 -21.61
CA VAL A 395 4.29 20.97 -21.90
C VAL A 395 5.11 21.65 -23.01
N HIS A 396 6.44 21.56 -22.99
CA HIS A 396 7.29 22.09 -24.08
C HIS A 396 7.02 21.42 -25.42
N GLN A 397 6.72 20.12 -25.44
CA GLN A 397 6.39 19.40 -26.68
C GLN A 397 5.04 19.87 -27.24
N LEU A 398 4.03 20.01 -26.38
CA LEU A 398 2.70 20.50 -26.77
C LEU A 398 2.75 21.95 -27.26
N SER A 399 3.56 22.78 -26.61
CA SER A 399 3.69 24.19 -26.96
C SER A 399 4.37 24.43 -28.32
N LYS A 400 4.93 23.40 -28.96
CA LYS A 400 5.41 23.48 -30.35
C LYS A 400 4.32 23.27 -31.40
N TRP A 401 3.18 22.72 -30.99
CA TRP A 401 2.10 22.28 -31.90
C TRP A 401 0.88 23.20 -31.86
N ASN A 402 0.76 24.03 -30.82
CA ASN A 402 -0.10 25.21 -30.73
C ASN A 402 0.69 26.47 -31.07
#